data_AF-A0A955BWN0-F1
#
_entry.id   AF-A0A955BWN0-F1
#
_cell.length_a   1.000
_cell.length_b   1.000
_cell.length_c   1.000
_cell.angle_alpha   90.00
_cell.angle_beta   90.00
_cell.angle_gamma   90.00
#
_symmetry.space_group_name_H-M   'P 1'
#
loop_
_entity.id
_entity.type
_entity.pdbx_description
1 polymer ?
#
loop_
_entity_poly.entity_id
_entity_poly.type
_entity_poly.pdbx_seq_one_letter_code
_entity_poly.pdbx_strand_id
1 'polypeptide(L)'
;MNEPQREIRFEYADQAEYIAFLDFWKVEIGVLDQRNNQVYYASGFRQAEPNTRVQDPAKQPENRIRFISNGTAFESIDRGLAAKAGIANRGAIIIQFWPDESAQYLLGLEDQAWKKANKRSLEEVQRTIFRVVRSGNRFEWKLEEQVYY
;
A
#
# COMPACT_ATOMS: atom_id res chain seq x y z
N MET A 1 -17.78 -1.41 -11.15
CA MET A 1 -17.41 -2.35 -10.08
C MET A 1 -17.03 -1.50 -8.87
N ASN A 2 -17.77 -1.61 -7.77
CA ASN A 2 -17.40 -0.91 -6.54
C ASN A 2 -16.37 -1.77 -5.83
N GLU A 3 -15.12 -1.35 -5.82
CA GLU A 3 -14.10 -2.02 -5.02
C GLU A 3 -14.28 -1.67 -3.54
N PRO A 4 -14.08 -2.64 -2.62
CA PRO A 4 -14.12 -2.35 -1.20
C PRO A 4 -13.01 -1.35 -0.85
N GLN A 5 -13.30 -0.47 0.10
CA GLN A 5 -12.23 0.33 0.71
C GLN A 5 -11.31 -0.60 1.49
N ARG A 6 -10.00 -0.47 1.26
CA ARG A 6 -9.00 -1.32 1.94
C ARG A 6 -8.19 -0.48 2.90
N GLU A 7 -8.09 -0.96 4.14
CA GLU A 7 -7.33 -0.32 5.21
C GLU A 7 -6.23 -1.27 5.72
N ILE A 8 -5.09 -0.71 6.09
CA ILE A 8 -3.97 -1.43 6.71
C ILE A 8 -3.89 -1.01 8.17
N ARG A 9 -3.86 -1.99 9.08
CA ARG A 9 -3.53 -1.82 10.49
C ARG A 9 -2.20 -2.49 10.77
N PHE A 10 -1.26 -1.70 11.26
CA PHE A 10 0.05 -2.20 11.62
C PHE A 10 0.57 -1.48 12.86
N GLU A 11 0.75 -2.24 13.94
CA GLU A 11 1.37 -1.80 15.18
C GLU A 11 2.88 -2.09 15.08
N TYR A 12 3.63 -1.13 14.52
CA TYR A 12 5.08 -1.19 14.47
C TYR A 12 5.70 -0.53 15.70
N ALA A 13 6.81 -1.07 16.20
CA ALA A 13 7.54 -0.57 17.35
C ALA A 13 8.30 0.72 17.02
N ASP A 14 8.85 0.82 15.81
CA ASP A 14 9.62 1.97 15.36
C ASP A 14 9.59 2.16 13.83
N GLN A 15 10.13 3.30 13.38
CA GLN A 15 10.22 3.63 11.95
C GLN A 15 11.06 2.60 11.16
N ALA A 16 12.07 1.99 11.77
CA ALA A 16 12.91 1.00 11.11
C ALA A 16 12.12 -0.28 10.80
N GLU A 17 11.23 -0.70 11.69
CA GLU A 17 10.32 -1.82 11.48
C GLU A 17 9.30 -1.53 10.38
N TYR A 18 8.76 -0.33 10.32
CA TYR A 18 7.86 0.06 9.23
C TYR A 18 8.56 0.06 7.86
N ILE A 19 9.77 0.61 7.79
CA ILE A 19 10.62 0.55 6.59
C ILE A 19 10.93 -0.90 6.20
N ALA A 20 11.24 -1.73 7.20
CA ALA A 20 11.48 -3.15 7.02
C ALA A 20 10.28 -3.88 6.41
N PHE A 21 9.07 -3.53 6.83
CA PHE A 21 7.83 -4.05 6.30
C PHE A 21 7.63 -3.67 4.82
N LEU A 22 7.78 -2.39 4.49
CA LEU A 22 7.67 -1.92 3.11
C LEU A 22 8.68 -2.62 2.19
N ASP A 23 9.95 -2.70 2.60
CA ASP A 23 11.00 -3.34 1.81
C ASP A 23 10.79 -4.86 1.68
N PHE A 24 10.30 -5.53 2.72
CA PHE A 24 10.01 -6.97 2.69
C PHE A 24 8.94 -7.29 1.63
N TRP A 25 7.88 -6.48 1.58
CA TRP A 25 6.82 -6.62 0.57
C TRP A 25 7.12 -5.90 -0.74
N LYS A 26 8.31 -5.29 -0.87
CA LYS A 26 8.76 -4.54 -2.05
C LYS A 26 7.75 -3.44 -2.46
N VAL A 27 7.16 -2.78 -1.47
CA VAL A 27 6.22 -1.68 -1.66
C VAL A 27 6.96 -0.49 -2.23
N GLU A 28 6.34 0.18 -3.20
CA GLU A 28 6.82 1.47 -3.68
C GLU A 28 5.97 2.60 -3.11
N ILE A 29 6.60 3.66 -2.62
CA ILE A 29 5.90 4.91 -2.31
C ILE A 29 5.91 5.75 -3.57
N GLY A 30 4.72 6.13 -4.05
CA GLY A 30 4.56 7.03 -5.17
C GLY A 30 4.00 8.39 -4.79
N VAL A 31 4.50 9.42 -5.47
CA VAL A 31 4.01 10.80 -5.38
C VAL A 31 3.43 11.18 -6.74
N LEU A 32 2.16 11.62 -6.73
CA LEU A 32 1.46 12.03 -7.94
C LEU A 32 1.79 13.49 -8.28
N ASP A 33 2.48 13.70 -9.40
CA ASP A 33 2.69 15.02 -10.00
C ASP A 33 1.51 15.33 -10.95
N GLN A 34 0.52 16.04 -10.41
CA GLN A 34 -0.67 16.44 -11.15
C GLN A 34 -0.39 17.47 -12.25
N ARG A 35 0.73 18.20 -12.19
CA ARG A 35 1.07 19.22 -13.18
C ARG A 35 1.62 18.59 -14.46
N ASN A 36 2.46 17.57 -14.29
CA ASN A 36 3.11 16.89 -15.40
C ASN A 36 2.43 15.56 -15.79
N ASN A 37 1.37 15.18 -15.08
CA ASN A 37 0.69 13.88 -15.21
C ASN A 37 1.68 12.70 -15.08
N GLN A 38 2.53 12.75 -14.05
CA GLN A 38 3.55 11.74 -13.79
C GLN A 38 3.40 11.16 -12.39
N VAL A 39 3.84 9.92 -12.22
CA VAL A 39 4.00 9.31 -10.91
C VAL A 39 5.48 9.07 -10.68
N TYR A 40 5.99 9.62 -9.59
CA TYR A 40 7.35 9.40 -9.09
C TYR A 40 7.29 8.31 -8.04
N TYR A 41 8.06 7.24 -8.19
CA TYR A 41 8.10 6.11 -7.28
C TYR A 41 9.44 6.08 -6.56
N ALA A 42 9.42 5.63 -5.30
CA ALA A 42 10.58 5.33 -4.49
C ALA A 42 10.46 3.93 -3.87
N SER A 43 11.59 3.24 -3.70
CA SER A 43 11.64 1.91 -3.06
C SER A 43 13.01 1.60 -2.46
N GLY A 44 13.11 0.55 -1.63
CA GLY A 44 14.37 0.15 -1.00
C GLY A 44 14.79 1.13 0.10
N PHE A 45 13.89 1.41 1.03
CA PHE A 45 14.00 2.50 2.00
C PHE A 45 15.03 2.24 3.10
N ARG A 46 15.47 1.00 3.30
CA ARG A 46 16.62 0.66 4.16
C ARG A 46 17.95 1.17 3.63
N GLN A 47 18.06 1.44 2.32
CA GLN A 47 19.27 1.97 1.71
C GLN A 47 19.47 3.43 2.12
N ALA A 48 20.72 3.93 2.08
CA ALA A 48 21.00 5.33 2.36
C ALA A 48 20.26 6.24 1.35
N GLU A 49 20.33 5.86 0.08
CA GLU A 49 19.63 6.49 -1.04
C GLU A 49 18.59 5.50 -1.60
N PRO A 50 17.28 5.75 -1.45
CA PRO A 50 16.25 4.90 -2.03
C PRO A 50 16.30 4.93 -3.56
N ASN A 51 15.90 3.84 -4.19
CA ASN A 51 15.76 3.78 -5.65
C ASN A 51 14.58 4.64 -6.08
N THR A 52 14.71 5.36 -7.20
CA THR A 52 13.63 6.18 -7.75
C THR A 52 13.37 5.89 -9.21
N ARG A 53 12.12 5.95 -9.63
CA ARG A 53 11.72 5.88 -11.05
C ARG A 53 10.51 6.76 -11.32
N VAL A 54 10.28 7.10 -12.59
CA VAL A 54 9.16 7.95 -13.02
C VAL A 54 8.39 7.24 -14.11
N GLN A 55 7.06 7.34 -14.06
CA GLN A 55 6.17 6.76 -15.06
C GLN A 55 5.10 7.75 -15.46
N ASP A 56 4.70 7.69 -16.73
CA ASP A 56 3.52 8.36 -17.27
C ASP A 56 2.36 7.35 -17.25
N PRO A 57 1.33 7.54 -16.39
CA PRO A 57 0.20 6.63 -16.30
C PRO A 57 -0.58 6.48 -17.61
N ALA A 58 -0.50 7.46 -18.52
CA ALA A 58 -1.15 7.37 -19.83
C ALA A 58 -0.44 6.39 -20.78
N LYS A 59 0.87 6.20 -20.61
CA LYS A 59 1.67 5.27 -21.43
C LYS A 59 1.75 3.88 -20.81
N GLN A 60 1.79 3.81 -19.50
CA GLN A 60 1.86 2.56 -18.75
C GLN A 60 0.89 2.68 -17.56
N PRO A 61 -0.34 2.15 -17.72
CA PRO A 61 -1.35 2.19 -16.67
C PRO A 61 -0.86 1.49 -15.40
N GLU A 62 -1.14 2.10 -14.27
CA GLU A 62 -0.84 1.56 -12.95
C GLU A 62 -2.03 0.73 -12.44
N ASN A 63 -1.89 -0.60 -12.52
CA ASN A 63 -2.96 -1.55 -12.20
C ASN A 63 -2.79 -2.22 -10.83
N ARG A 64 -1.71 -1.91 -10.11
CA ARG A 64 -1.43 -2.50 -8.80
C ARG A 64 -2.42 -2.04 -7.74
N ILE A 65 -2.54 -2.86 -6.69
CA ILE A 65 -3.26 -2.45 -5.48
C ILE A 65 -2.56 -1.22 -4.90
N ARG A 66 -3.38 -0.22 -4.58
CA ARG A 66 -2.94 1.06 -4.08
C ARG A 66 -3.62 1.39 -2.76
N PHE A 67 -2.84 1.93 -1.83
CA PHE A 67 -3.35 2.51 -0.59
C PHE A 67 -2.94 3.98 -0.57
N ILE A 68 -3.90 4.87 -0.37
CA ILE A 68 -3.63 6.30 -0.23
C ILE A 68 -3.12 6.53 1.20
N SER A 69 -1.90 7.07 1.33
CA SER A 69 -1.29 7.31 2.63
C SER A 69 -1.87 8.54 3.32
N ASN A 70 -2.32 9.53 2.55
CA ASN A 70 -2.88 10.78 3.08
C ASN A 70 -4.06 10.52 4.04
N GLY A 71 -4.04 11.15 5.21
CA GLY A 71 -5.05 10.99 6.24
C GLY A 71 -4.96 9.69 7.04
N THR A 72 -3.97 8.83 6.76
CA THR A 72 -3.73 7.59 7.52
C THR A 72 -2.63 7.79 8.56
N ALA A 73 -2.50 6.83 9.49
CA ALA A 73 -1.40 6.78 10.45
C ALA A 73 -0.01 6.69 9.79
N PHE A 74 0.06 6.35 8.49
CA PHE A 74 1.30 6.20 7.74
C PHE A 74 1.71 7.47 6.98
N GLU A 75 0.87 8.52 6.94
CA GLU A 75 1.15 9.70 6.10
C GLU A 75 2.50 10.33 6.43
N SER A 76 2.77 10.56 7.71
CA SER A 76 3.99 11.27 8.13
C SER A 76 5.26 10.49 7.77
N ILE A 77 5.24 9.17 7.96
CA ILE A 77 6.39 8.31 7.66
C ILE A 77 6.57 8.15 6.15
N ASP A 78 5.51 7.90 5.39
CA ASP A 78 5.58 7.77 3.92
C ASP A 78 6.04 9.08 3.26
N ARG A 79 5.59 10.23 3.78
CA ARG A 79 6.07 11.54 3.33
C ARG A 79 7.55 11.73 3.64
N GLY A 80 8.00 11.30 4.81
CA GLY A 80 9.43 11.29 5.17
C GLY A 80 10.25 10.42 4.23
N LEU A 81 9.75 9.25 3.84
CA LEU A 81 10.40 8.36 2.88
C LEU A 81 10.45 8.95 1.47
N ALA A 82 9.36 9.56 1.02
CA ALA A 82 9.33 10.31 -0.24
C ALA A 82 10.31 11.49 -0.23
N ALA A 83 10.49 12.16 0.92
CA ALA A 83 11.44 13.26 1.07
C ALA A 83 12.89 12.76 1.03
N LYS A 84 13.18 11.65 1.74
CA LYS A 84 14.46 10.95 1.67
C LYS A 84 14.84 10.56 0.23
N ALA A 85 13.86 10.17 -0.56
CA ALA A 85 14.03 9.83 -1.98
C ALA A 85 14.02 11.06 -2.92
N GLY A 86 13.87 12.29 -2.40
CA GLY A 86 13.88 13.51 -3.22
C GLY A 86 12.63 13.72 -4.09
N ILE A 87 11.55 12.98 -3.85
CA ILE A 87 10.31 13.03 -4.66
C ILE A 87 9.12 13.70 -3.95
N ALA A 88 9.20 13.96 -2.64
CA ALA A 88 8.08 14.53 -1.86
C ALA A 88 7.56 15.87 -2.40
N ASN A 89 8.42 16.69 -3.00
CA ASN A 89 8.04 18.02 -3.52
C ASN A 89 7.32 17.97 -4.88
N ARG A 90 7.14 16.77 -5.46
CA ARG A 90 6.46 16.59 -6.76
C ARG A 90 4.94 16.71 -6.65
N GLY A 91 4.37 16.48 -5.49
CA GLY A 91 2.93 16.53 -5.29
C GLY A 91 2.50 16.29 -3.84
N ALA A 92 1.23 16.57 -3.56
CA ALA A 92 0.66 16.42 -2.22
C ALA A 92 0.19 14.98 -1.92
N ILE A 93 -0.18 14.24 -2.97
CA ILE A 93 -0.80 12.92 -2.87
C ILE A 93 0.30 11.86 -2.83
N ILE A 94 0.29 11.05 -1.78
CA ILE A 94 1.22 9.96 -1.52
C ILE A 94 0.43 8.64 -1.52
N ILE A 95 0.94 7.68 -2.27
CA ILE A 95 0.27 6.40 -2.52
C ILE A 95 1.29 5.28 -2.30
N GLN A 96 0.88 4.21 -1.63
CA GLN A 96 1.62 2.96 -1.57
C GLN A 96 1.19 2.06 -2.71
N PHE A 97 2.15 1.56 -3.50
CA PHE A 97 1.92 0.62 -4.59
C PHE A 97 2.45 -0.77 -4.23
N TRP A 98 1.52 -1.72 -4.16
CA TRP A 98 1.78 -3.09 -3.73
C TRP A 98 2.04 -3.98 -4.95
N PRO A 99 3.18 -4.67 -5.06
CA PRO A 99 3.47 -5.51 -6.21
C PRO A 99 2.48 -6.68 -6.32
N ASP A 100 2.31 -7.19 -7.54
CA ASP A 100 1.31 -8.20 -7.89
C ASP A 100 1.31 -9.42 -6.95
N GLU A 101 2.50 -9.90 -6.55
CA GLU A 101 2.64 -11.03 -5.62
C GLU A 101 1.95 -10.74 -4.27
N SER A 102 2.20 -9.57 -3.69
CA SER A 102 1.57 -9.15 -2.43
C SER A 102 0.08 -8.84 -2.60
N ALA A 103 -0.28 -8.26 -3.75
CA ALA A 103 -1.66 -7.94 -4.08
C ALA A 103 -2.52 -9.20 -4.22
N GLN A 104 -2.02 -10.23 -4.92
CA GLN A 104 -2.69 -11.52 -5.06
C GLN A 104 -2.89 -12.20 -3.70
N TYR A 105 -1.93 -12.08 -2.79
CA TYR A 105 -2.07 -12.60 -1.44
C TYR A 105 -3.22 -11.90 -0.67
N LEU A 106 -3.27 -10.57 -0.70
CA LEU A 106 -4.33 -9.78 -0.06
C LEU A 106 -5.71 -10.08 -0.65
N LEU A 107 -5.81 -10.16 -1.98
CA LEU A 107 -7.05 -10.53 -2.68
C LEU A 107 -7.49 -11.94 -2.33
N GLY A 108 -6.55 -12.88 -2.18
CA GLY A 108 -6.86 -14.24 -1.75
C GLY A 108 -7.43 -14.29 -0.32
N LEU A 109 -6.90 -13.49 0.61
CA LEU A 109 -7.45 -13.37 1.96
C LEU A 109 -8.87 -12.77 1.94
N GLU A 110 -9.06 -11.71 1.15
CA GLU A 110 -10.34 -11.03 0.97
C GLU A 110 -11.40 -11.98 0.40
N ASP A 111 -11.03 -12.74 -0.63
CA ASP A 111 -11.88 -13.71 -1.32
C ASP A 111 -12.33 -14.85 -0.41
N GLN A 112 -11.40 -15.38 0.38
CA GLN A 112 -11.72 -16.42 1.36
C GLN A 112 -12.68 -15.93 2.45
N ALA A 113 -12.55 -14.67 2.88
CA ALA A 113 -13.33 -14.14 3.99
C ALA A 113 -14.81 -13.90 3.61
N TRP A 114 -15.09 -13.26 2.47
CA TRP A 114 -16.49 -13.00 2.09
C TRP A 114 -17.23 -14.28 1.72
N LYS A 115 -16.52 -15.26 1.15
CA LYS A 115 -17.07 -16.62 0.89
C LYS A 115 -17.43 -17.32 2.20
N LYS A 116 -16.58 -17.25 3.22
CA LYS A 116 -16.88 -17.81 4.56
C LYS A 116 -18.06 -17.12 5.23
N ALA A 117 -18.27 -15.83 4.94
CA ALA A 117 -19.43 -15.07 5.40
C ALA A 117 -20.70 -15.28 4.56
N ASN A 118 -20.71 -16.26 3.64
CA ASN A 118 -21.82 -16.58 2.73
C ASN A 118 -22.30 -15.40 1.88
N LYS A 119 -21.40 -14.47 1.53
CA LYS A 119 -21.67 -13.43 0.54
C LYS A 119 -21.57 -14.01 -0.87
N ARG A 120 -22.17 -13.33 -1.84
CA ARG A 120 -22.26 -13.72 -3.25
C ARG A 120 -21.11 -13.19 -4.07
N SER A 121 -20.60 -12.01 -3.72
CA SER A 121 -19.51 -11.37 -4.43
C SER A 121 -18.76 -10.37 -3.55
N LEU A 122 -17.62 -9.90 -4.07
CA LEU A 122 -16.85 -8.83 -3.45
C LEU A 122 -17.62 -7.50 -3.37
N GLU A 123 -18.65 -7.29 -4.21
CA GLU A 123 -19.44 -6.05 -4.24
C GLU A 123 -20.30 -5.88 -2.98
N GLU A 124 -20.54 -6.96 -2.23
CA GLU A 124 -21.21 -6.91 -0.93
C GLU A 124 -20.25 -6.51 0.21
N VAL A 125 -18.96 -6.38 -0.08
CA VAL A 125 -17.95 -5.92 0.88
C VAL A 125 -17.82 -4.41 0.76
N GLN A 126 -18.16 -3.71 1.84
CA GLN A 126 -17.98 -2.26 1.94
C GLN A 126 -16.52 -1.91 2.23
N ARG A 127 -15.91 -2.63 3.18
CA ARG A 127 -14.56 -2.37 3.65
C ARG A 127 -13.85 -3.65 4.08
N THR A 128 -12.56 -3.75 3.75
CA THR A 128 -11.66 -4.81 4.22
C THR A 128 -10.51 -4.21 5.03
N ILE A 129 -10.33 -4.72 6.24
CA ILE A 129 -9.25 -4.31 7.14
C ILE A 129 -8.24 -5.45 7.22
N PHE A 130 -7.01 -5.16 6.81
CA PHE A 130 -5.88 -6.08 6.90
C PHE A 130 -4.99 -5.70 8.08
N ARG A 131 -4.66 -6.67 8.94
CA ARG A 131 -3.64 -6.51 9.98
C ARG A 131 -2.31 -7.08 9.50
N VAL A 132 -1.24 -6.33 9.68
CA VAL A 132 0.13 -6.82 9.55
C VAL A 132 0.60 -7.29 10.93
N VAL A 133 1.13 -8.52 11.00
CA VAL A 133 1.78 -9.03 12.20
C VAL A 133 3.24 -9.38 11.90
N ARG A 134 4.12 -9.06 12.84
CA ARG A 134 5.51 -9.50 12.78
C ARG A 134 5.64 -10.95 13.26
N SER A 135 6.36 -11.75 12.48
CA SER A 135 6.67 -13.15 12.75
C SER A 135 8.18 -13.33 12.60
N GLY A 136 8.92 -13.07 13.69
CA GLY A 136 10.39 -13.02 13.67
C GLY A 136 10.93 -11.92 12.75
N ASN A 137 11.58 -12.32 11.65
CA ASN A 137 12.11 -11.42 10.61
C ASN A 137 11.16 -11.28 9.39
N ARG A 138 9.94 -11.81 9.48
CA ARG A 138 8.94 -11.76 8.42
C ARG A 138 7.76 -10.90 8.84
N PHE A 139 7.02 -10.44 7.84
CA PHE A 139 5.74 -9.77 8.00
C PHE A 139 4.66 -10.65 7.37
N GLU A 140 3.60 -10.91 8.12
CA GLU A 140 2.48 -11.73 7.66
C GLU A 140 1.22 -10.86 7.65
N TRP A 141 0.39 -11.05 6.63
CA TRP A 141 -0.92 -10.45 6.59
C TRP A 141 -1.97 -11.37 7.20
N LYS A 142 -2.89 -10.77 7.93
CA LYS A 142 -4.11 -11.39 8.38
C LYS A 142 -5.28 -10.50 7.98
N LEU A 143 -6.36 -11.11 7.52
CA LEU A 143 -7.63 -10.40 7.42
C LEU A 143 -8.16 -10.22 8.84
N GLU A 144 -8.33 -8.98 9.26
CA GLU A 144 -8.85 -8.66 10.58
C GLU A 144 -10.37 -8.60 10.57
N GLU A 145 -10.92 -7.86 9.61
CA GLU A 145 -12.36 -7.59 9.55
C GLU A 145 -12.79 -7.30 8.11
N GLN A 146 -14.00 -7.76 7.77
CA GLN A 146 -14.73 -7.29 6.59
C GLN A 146 -16.07 -6.73 7.04
N VAL A 147 -16.35 -5.50 6.59
CA VAL A 147 -17.64 -4.84 6.77
C VAL A 147 -18.43 -5.01 5.48
N TYR A 148 -19.68 -5.41 5.62
CA TYR A 148 -20.58 -5.71 4.50
C TYR A 148 -21.74 -4.70 4.48
N TYR A 149 -22.37 -4.54 3.32
CA TYR A 149 -23.65 -3.85 3.19
C TYR A 149 -24.81 -4.64 3.82
#